data_AF-A0AAX2EKZ4-F1
#
_entry.id   AF-A0AAX2EKZ4-F1
#
_cell.length_a   1.000
_cell.length_b   1.000
_cell.length_c   1.000
_cell.angle_alpha   90.00
_cell.angle_beta   90.00
_cell.angle_gamma   90.00
#
_symmetry.space_group_name_H-M   'P 1'
#
loop_
_entity.id
_entity.type
_entity.pdbx_description
1 polymer ?
#
loop_
_entity_poly.entity_id
_entity_poly.type
_entity_poly.pdbx_seq_one_letter_code
_entity_poly.pdbx_strand_id
1 'polypeptide(L)'
;MSSEIRTNSAPSVEESAPFEHPWQAQVFSLIVYLHQAGQFSWKAWVDVFSTEIKASPLQKGESINDAYYRQWVSAAEKMLLSLELTGKEDITRRTNEWRQAYLNTPHGMPVVLTSATCAPAHNHHHPALRVPVAVSPASARMKP
;
A
#
# COMPACT_ATOMS: atom_id res chain seq x y z
N MET A 1 -2.87 54.82 -5.98
CA MET A 1 -1.82 53.84 -5.61
C MET A 1 -2.52 52.52 -5.35
N SER A 2 -2.62 51.69 -6.39
CA SER A 2 -3.23 50.36 -6.32
C SER A 2 -2.28 49.40 -5.61
N SER A 3 -2.71 48.77 -4.52
CA SER A 3 -2.04 47.58 -4.00
C SER A 3 -2.66 46.36 -4.67
N GLU A 4 -1.85 45.67 -5.48
CA GLU A 4 -2.16 44.34 -5.98
C GLU A 4 -2.15 43.35 -4.80
N ILE A 5 -3.30 42.74 -4.51
CA ILE A 5 -3.34 41.57 -3.64
C ILE A 5 -2.88 40.39 -4.50
N ARG A 6 -1.63 39.99 -4.28
CA ARG A 6 -1.08 38.73 -4.80
C ARG A 6 -1.87 37.59 -4.15
N THR A 7 -2.81 37.01 -4.89
CA THR A 7 -3.51 35.79 -4.48
C THR A 7 -2.50 34.65 -4.46
N ASN A 8 -1.95 34.34 -3.29
CA ASN A 8 -1.19 33.12 -3.08
C ASN A 8 -2.19 31.96 -3.21
N SER A 9 -2.16 31.22 -4.32
CA SER A 9 -3.04 30.06 -4.50
C SER A 9 -2.68 29.03 -3.42
N ALA A 10 -3.68 28.58 -2.66
CA ALA A 10 -3.50 27.43 -1.77
C ALA A 10 -3.08 26.21 -2.63
N PRO A 11 -2.17 25.36 -2.13
CA PRO A 11 -1.78 24.15 -2.84
C PRO A 11 -3.03 23.32 -3.13
N SER A 12 -3.07 22.74 -4.32
CA SER A 12 -4.15 21.85 -4.71
C SER A 12 -4.24 20.68 -3.73
N VAL A 13 -5.43 20.11 -3.49
CA VAL A 13 -5.62 19.00 -2.52
C VAL A 13 -4.70 17.80 -2.82
N GLU A 14 -4.27 17.66 -4.07
CA GLU A 14 -3.32 16.64 -4.54
C GLU A 14 -1.88 16.88 -4.04
N GLU A 15 -1.46 18.13 -3.83
CA GLU A 15 -0.17 18.50 -3.22
C GLU A 15 -0.14 18.30 -1.69
N SER A 16 -1.26 17.92 -1.06
CA SER A 16 -1.39 17.78 0.39
C SER A 16 -1.60 16.34 0.86
N ALA A 17 -1.62 15.34 -0.03
CA ALA A 17 -1.80 13.96 0.38
C ALA A 17 -0.54 13.48 1.15
N PRO A 18 -0.66 13.04 2.42
CA PRO A 18 0.51 12.63 3.22
C PRO A 18 1.16 11.32 2.74
N PHE A 19 0.53 10.61 1.80
CA PHE A 19 1.00 9.36 1.22
C PHE A 19 0.81 9.41 -0.30
N GLU A 20 1.83 9.03 -1.07
CA GLU A 20 1.79 8.96 -2.54
C GLU A 20 1.06 7.71 -3.04
N HIS A 21 1.04 6.64 -2.23
CA HIS A 21 0.36 5.41 -2.56
C HIS A 21 -0.47 4.87 -1.39
N PRO A 22 -1.66 4.28 -1.63
CA PRO A 22 -2.51 3.74 -0.57
C PRO A 22 -1.81 2.72 0.35
N TRP A 23 -0.89 1.91 -0.20
CA TRP A 23 -0.16 0.91 0.58
C TRP A 23 0.78 1.53 1.63
N GLN A 24 1.25 2.77 1.42
CA GLN A 24 2.10 3.47 2.37
C GLN A 24 1.35 3.77 3.67
N ALA A 25 0.09 4.19 3.57
CA ALA A 25 -0.79 4.36 4.72
C ALA A 25 -1.07 3.02 5.43
N GLN A 26 -1.21 1.94 4.67
CA GLN A 26 -1.48 0.60 5.21
C GLN A 26 -0.32 0.11 6.09
N VAL A 27 0.92 0.13 5.59
CA VAL A 27 2.08 -0.30 6.38
C VAL A 27 2.31 0.58 7.60
N PHE A 28 2.14 1.90 7.46
CA PHE A 28 2.21 2.84 8.58
C PHE A 28 1.18 2.49 9.66
N SER A 29 -0.09 2.32 9.26
CA SER A 29 -1.18 2.02 10.19
C SER A 29 -0.98 0.69 10.92
N LEU A 30 -0.41 -0.32 10.25
CA LEU A 30 -0.10 -1.62 10.85
C LEU A 30 0.91 -1.48 11.99
N ILE A 31 1.99 -0.74 11.78
CA ILE A 31 3.01 -0.49 12.81
C ILE A 31 2.44 0.30 13.98
N VAL A 32 1.67 1.36 13.70
CA VAL A 32 1.01 2.16 14.74
C VAL A 32 0.04 1.29 15.56
N TYR A 33 -0.75 0.45 14.89
CA TYR A 33 -1.69 -0.45 15.55
C TYR A 33 -0.97 -1.46 16.46
N LEU A 34 0.09 -2.12 15.98
CA LEU A 34 0.85 -3.09 16.78
C LEU A 34 1.50 -2.44 18.01
N HIS A 35 2.01 -1.22 17.87
CA HIS A 35 2.49 -0.43 18.99
C HIS A 35 1.38 -0.13 20.01
N GLN A 36 0.23 0.37 19.54
CA GLN A 36 -0.93 0.65 20.41
C GLN A 36 -1.46 -0.61 21.09
N ALA A 37 -1.36 -1.76 20.44
CA ALA A 37 -1.70 -3.07 20.99
C ALA A 37 -0.64 -3.63 21.96
N GLY A 38 0.44 -2.89 22.22
CA GLY A 38 1.48 -3.25 23.19
C GLY A 38 2.45 -4.35 22.72
N GLN A 39 2.48 -4.66 21.43
CA GLN A 39 3.37 -5.71 20.89
C GLN A 39 4.84 -5.31 20.97
N PHE A 40 5.14 -4.00 20.90
CA PHE A 40 6.48 -3.45 21.08
C PHE A 40 6.42 -2.00 21.57
N SER A 41 7.54 -1.48 22.07
CA SER A 41 7.67 -0.05 22.40
C SER A 41 8.06 0.77 21.17
N TRP A 42 7.60 2.02 21.07
CA TRP A 42 8.00 2.89 19.95
C TRP A 42 9.52 3.03 19.79
N LYS A 43 10.26 3.01 20.91
CA LYS A 43 11.73 3.02 20.89
C LYS A 43 12.30 1.81 20.13
N ALA A 44 11.76 0.61 20.37
CA ALA A 44 12.19 -0.59 19.66
C ALA A 44 11.93 -0.47 18.14
N TRP A 45 10.82 0.13 17.74
CA TRP A 45 10.56 0.44 16.33
C TRP A 45 11.59 1.40 15.74
N VAL A 46 11.90 2.50 16.42
CA VAL A 46 12.93 3.46 15.98
C VAL A 46 14.30 2.79 15.85
N ASP A 47 14.66 1.90 16.77
CA ASP A 47 15.92 1.15 16.73
C ASP A 47 16.00 0.27 15.46
N VAL A 48 14.94 -0.49 15.15
CA VAL A 48 14.86 -1.32 13.94
C VAL A 48 14.86 -0.48 12.66
N PHE A 49 14.00 0.55 12.60
CA PHE A 49 13.83 1.36 11.40
C PHE A 49 15.07 2.20 11.08
N SER A 50 15.71 2.83 12.07
CA SER A 50 16.95 3.58 11.85
C SER A 50 18.12 2.69 11.42
N THR A 51 18.17 1.46 11.92
CA THR A 51 19.14 0.45 11.46
C THR A 51 18.89 0.11 9.99
N GLU A 52 17.62 -0.03 9.59
CA GLU A 52 17.26 -0.31 8.20
C GLU A 52 17.61 0.84 7.25
N ILE A 53 17.31 2.09 7.63
CA ILE A 53 17.67 3.28 6.82
C ILE A 53 19.18 3.29 6.53
N LYS A 54 20.01 2.98 7.53
CA LYS A 54 21.47 2.93 7.38
C LYS A 54 21.94 1.79 6.48
N ALA A 55 21.29 0.63 6.56
CA ALA A 55 21.66 -0.56 5.80
C ALA A 55 21.19 -0.52 4.33
N SER A 56 20.16 0.27 4.04
CA SER A 56 19.42 0.20 2.78
C SER A 56 19.35 1.57 2.08
N PRO A 57 20.48 2.18 1.66
CA PRO A 57 20.52 3.52 1.10
C PRO A 57 19.72 3.67 -0.20
N LEU A 58 19.56 4.93 -0.64
CA LEU A 58 18.90 5.29 -1.90
C LEU A 58 19.57 4.60 -3.10
N GLN A 59 18.76 3.97 -3.95
CA GLN A 59 19.25 3.31 -5.16
C GLN A 59 19.27 4.27 -6.36
N LYS A 60 20.08 3.94 -7.37
CA LYS A 60 20.16 4.76 -8.59
C LYS A 60 18.82 4.76 -9.33
N GLY A 61 18.23 5.94 -9.50
CA GLY A 61 16.94 6.13 -10.18
C GLY A 61 15.71 5.91 -9.30
N GLU A 62 15.90 5.61 -8.01
CA GLU A 62 14.83 5.55 -7.01
C GLU A 62 14.54 6.97 -6.50
N SER A 63 13.26 7.30 -6.27
CA SER A 63 12.91 8.56 -5.61
C SER A 63 13.22 8.49 -4.11
N ILE A 64 13.33 9.64 -3.44
CA ILE A 64 13.52 9.67 -1.98
C ILE A 64 12.33 9.00 -1.28
N ASN A 65 11.11 9.20 -1.77
CA ASN A 65 9.91 8.62 -1.17
C ASN A 65 9.85 7.10 -1.35
N ASP A 66 10.21 6.59 -2.53
CA ASP A 66 10.28 5.15 -2.78
C ASP A 66 11.30 4.48 -1.86
N ALA A 67 12.49 5.07 -1.72
CA ALA A 67 13.51 4.56 -0.81
C ALA A 67 13.03 4.54 0.64
N TYR A 68 12.41 5.64 1.08
CA TYR A 68 11.88 5.77 2.43
C TYR A 68 10.83 4.71 2.74
N TYR A 69 9.85 4.51 1.85
CA TYR A 69 8.81 3.51 2.10
C TYR A 69 9.24 2.06 1.85
N ARG A 70 10.24 1.82 0.98
CA ARG A 70 10.92 0.52 0.90
C ARG A 70 11.60 0.17 2.23
N GLN A 71 12.30 1.13 2.84
CA GLN A 71 12.91 0.96 4.16
C GLN A 71 11.85 0.72 5.25
N TRP A 72 10.70 1.42 5.19
CA TRP A 72 9.58 1.18 6.11
C TRP A 72 9.05 -0.25 6.02
N VAL A 73 8.81 -0.77 4.81
CA VAL A 73 8.32 -2.15 4.62
C VAL A 73 9.34 -3.16 5.12
N SER A 74 10.62 -3.00 4.75
CA SER A 74 11.69 -3.88 5.22
C SER A 74 11.80 -3.89 6.76
N ALA A 75 11.74 -2.72 7.40
CA ALA A 75 11.74 -2.62 8.86
C ALA A 75 10.49 -3.24 9.49
N ALA A 76 9.31 -3.07 8.87
CA ALA A 76 8.06 -3.67 9.32
C ALA A 76 8.12 -5.20 9.29
N GLU A 77 8.63 -5.79 8.20
CA GLU A 77 8.84 -7.24 8.11
C GLU A 77 9.81 -7.73 9.19
N LYS A 78 10.94 -7.04 9.39
CA LYS A 78 11.90 -7.39 10.45
C LYS A 78 11.28 -7.32 11.84
N MET A 79 10.47 -6.30 12.12
CA MET A 79 9.75 -6.18 13.39
C MET A 79 8.78 -7.34 13.58
N LEU A 80 7.94 -7.64 12.58
CA LEU A 80 6.97 -8.75 12.63
C LEU A 80 7.65 -10.11 12.85
N LEU A 81 8.80 -10.35 12.19
CA LEU A 81 9.60 -11.56 12.38
C LEU A 81 10.19 -11.62 13.80
N SER A 82 10.69 -10.51 14.34
CA SER A 82 11.25 -10.47 15.70
C SER A 82 10.21 -10.70 16.80
N LEU A 83 8.94 -10.43 16.49
CA LEU A 83 7.80 -10.66 17.37
C LEU A 83 7.15 -12.04 17.16
N GLU A 84 7.69 -12.85 16.24
CA GLU A 84 7.15 -14.17 15.86
C GLU A 84 5.67 -14.15 15.40
N LEU A 85 5.19 -13.00 14.92
CA LEU A 85 3.81 -12.84 14.42
C LEU A 85 3.61 -13.45 13.02
N THR A 86 4.69 -13.71 12.30
CA THR A 86 4.71 -14.36 10.99
C THR A 86 6.09 -15.00 10.76
N GLY A 87 6.17 -16.01 9.90
CA GLY A 87 7.44 -16.52 9.37
C GLY A 87 7.84 -15.88 8.05
N LYS A 88 9.13 -15.97 7.68
CA LYS A 88 9.63 -15.52 6.37
C LYS A 88 8.99 -16.30 5.23
N GLU A 89 8.76 -17.59 5.45
CA GLU A 89 8.08 -18.49 4.52
C GLU A 89 6.63 -18.06 4.33
N ASP A 90 5.95 -17.59 5.37
CA ASP A 90 4.57 -17.11 5.28
C ASP A 90 4.46 -15.82 4.46
N ILE A 91 5.38 -14.86 4.68
CA ILE A 91 5.47 -13.63 3.87
C ILE A 91 5.71 -13.98 2.40
N THR A 92 6.67 -14.88 2.14
CA THR A 92 7.01 -15.33 0.79
C THR A 92 5.83 -16.03 0.12
N ARG A 93 5.16 -16.93 0.84
CA ARG A 93 3.97 -17.64 0.37
C ARG A 93 2.86 -16.65 0.03
N ARG A 94 2.54 -15.73 0.93
CA ARG A 94 1.48 -14.73 0.71
C ARG A 94 1.79 -13.79 -0.46
N THR A 95 3.04 -13.37 -0.60
CA THR A 95 3.50 -12.57 -1.74
C THR A 95 3.31 -13.32 -3.05
N ASN A 96 3.65 -14.61 -3.08
CA ASN A 96 3.46 -15.43 -4.28
C ASN A 96 1.97 -15.65 -4.59
N GLU A 97 1.14 -15.90 -3.58
CA GLU A 97 -0.31 -16.02 -3.77
C GLU A 97 -0.91 -14.75 -4.38
N TRP A 98 -0.56 -13.56 -3.89
CA TRP A 98 -1.02 -12.30 -4.50
C TRP A 98 -0.51 -12.12 -5.94
N ARG A 99 0.73 -12.53 -6.23
CA ARG A 99 1.26 -12.54 -7.60
C ARG A 99 0.44 -13.46 -8.50
N GLN A 100 0.14 -14.69 -8.06
CA GLN A 100 -0.69 -15.63 -8.82
C GLN A 100 -2.11 -15.11 -8.98
N ALA A 101 -2.70 -14.50 -7.94
CA ALA A 101 -4.01 -13.87 -8.02
C ALA A 101 -4.05 -12.78 -9.10
N TYR A 102 -3.03 -11.92 -9.16
CA TYR A 102 -2.90 -10.91 -10.20
C TYR A 102 -2.83 -11.54 -11.60
N LEU A 103 -1.96 -12.55 -11.80
CA LEU A 103 -1.79 -13.23 -13.09
C LEU A 103 -3.05 -13.97 -13.56
N ASN A 104 -3.81 -14.54 -12.63
CA ASN A 104 -5.03 -15.30 -12.92
C ASN A 104 -6.28 -14.43 -13.10
N THR A 105 -6.20 -13.13 -12.75
CA THR A 105 -7.35 -12.21 -12.84
C THR A 105 -7.46 -11.67 -14.27
N PRO A 106 -8.57 -11.90 -14.98
CA PRO A 106 -8.80 -11.31 -16.30
C PRO A 106 -8.75 -9.78 -16.27
N HIS A 107 -8.29 -9.16 -17.35
CA HIS A 107 -8.24 -7.70 -17.45
C HIS A 107 -9.62 -7.07 -17.22
N GLY A 108 -9.65 -6.00 -16.42
CA GLY A 108 -10.87 -5.30 -16.04
C GLY A 108 -11.61 -5.89 -14.84
N MET A 109 -11.19 -7.05 -14.31
CA MET A 109 -11.73 -7.63 -13.09
C MET A 109 -10.89 -7.26 -11.85
N PRO A 110 -11.50 -7.14 -10.66
CA PRO A 110 -10.76 -6.89 -9.42
C PRO A 110 -9.90 -8.08 -9.03
N VAL A 111 -8.68 -7.82 -8.56
CA VAL A 111 -7.76 -8.86 -8.05
C VAL A 111 -8.20 -9.25 -6.65
N VAL A 112 -8.52 -10.53 -6.47
CA VAL A 112 -8.88 -11.12 -5.17
C VAL A 112 -7.98 -12.31 -4.87
N LEU A 113 -7.61 -12.50 -3.60
CA LEU A 113 -6.63 -13.52 -3.20
C LEU A 113 -7.07 -14.95 -3.55
N THR A 114 -8.36 -15.23 -3.61
CA THR A 114 -8.92 -16.51 -4.05
C THR A 114 -8.59 -16.86 -5.51
N SER A 115 -8.26 -15.86 -6.34
CA SER A 115 -7.78 -16.09 -7.71
C SER A 115 -6.40 -16.76 -7.73
N ALA A 116 -5.64 -16.77 -6.63
CA ALA A 116 -4.36 -17.46 -6.54
C ALA A 116 -4.51 -18.98 -6.72
N THR A 117 -5.62 -19.55 -6.26
CA THR A 117 -5.89 -20.99 -6.26
C THR A 117 -6.85 -21.42 -7.37
N CYS A 118 -7.51 -20.48 -8.06
CA CYS A 118 -8.28 -20.74 -9.28
C CYS A 118 -7.53 -20.17 -10.49
N ALA A 119 -6.86 -21.04 -11.25
CA ALA A 119 -6.35 -20.67 -12.57
C ALA A 119 -7.52 -20.21 -13.48
N PRO A 120 -7.31 -19.25 -14.41
CA PRO A 120 -8.39 -18.74 -15.24
C PRO A 120 -9.04 -19.88 -16.00
N ALA A 121 -10.38 -19.87 -16.05
CA ALA A 121 -11.15 -20.92 -16.72
C ALA A 121 -10.66 -21.12 -18.17
N HIS A 122 -10.19 -22.33 -18.49
CA HIS A 122 -9.87 -22.73 -19.85
C HIS A 122 -11.12 -23.36 -20.49
N ASN A 123 -11.63 -22.70 -21.53
CA ASN A 123 -12.66 -23.12 -22.48
C ASN A 123 -14.03 -23.63 -21.95
N HIS A 124 -14.89 -22.68 -21.56
CA HIS A 124 -16.33 -22.75 -21.87
C HIS A 124 -16.82 -21.35 -22.29
N HIS A 125 -17.77 -21.30 -23.22
CA HIS A 125 -18.21 -20.08 -23.91
C HIS A 125 -18.82 -19.05 -22.95
N HIS A 126 -18.07 -17.99 -22.61
CA HIS A 126 -18.63 -16.83 -21.92
C HIS A 126 -19.14 -15.82 -22.95
N PRO A 127 -20.42 -15.42 -22.91
CA PRO A 127 -20.88 -14.28 -23.70
C PRO A 127 -20.12 -13.06 -23.22
N ALA A 128 -19.35 -12.43 -24.10
CA ALA A 128 -18.72 -11.15 -23.81
C ALA A 128 -19.83 -10.11 -23.59
N LEU A 129 -20.11 -9.78 -22.34
CA LEU A 129 -20.91 -8.61 -21.99
C LEU A 129 -20.07 -7.37 -22.32
N ARG A 130 -20.09 -6.95 -23.58
CA ARG A 130 -19.48 -5.70 -24.07
C ARG A 130 -20.29 -4.46 -23.68
N VAL A 131 -20.82 -4.45 -22.46
CA VAL A 131 -21.45 -3.25 -21.90
C VAL A 131 -20.40 -2.53 -21.05
N PRO A 132 -20.25 -1.20 -21.19
CA PRO A 132 -19.41 -0.43 -20.29
C PRO A 132 -19.86 -0.65 -18.85
N VAL A 133 -18.94 -1.04 -17.97
CA VAL A 133 -19.20 -1.03 -16.53
C VAL A 133 -19.25 0.44 -16.11
N ALA A 134 -20.46 0.95 -15.87
CA ALA A 134 -20.64 2.29 -15.33
C ALA A 134 -20.00 2.34 -13.94
N VAL A 135 -18.94 3.13 -13.79
CA VAL A 135 -18.40 3.47 -12.47
C VAL A 135 -19.50 4.19 -11.71
N SER A 136 -19.95 3.59 -10.60
CA SER A 136 -20.95 4.23 -9.74
C SER A 136 -20.31 5.47 -9.10
N PRO A 137 -20.92 6.67 -9.21
CA PRO A 137 -20.44 7.83 -8.47
C PRO A 137 -20.64 7.58 -6.97
N ALA A 138 -19.56 7.66 -6.19
CA ALA A 138 -19.63 7.60 -4.75
C ALA A 138 -20.44 8.79 -4.23
N SER A 139 -21.63 8.53 -3.66
CA SER A 139 -22.43 9.55 -2.97
C SER A 139 -22.14 9.52 -1.48
N ALA A 140 -21.46 10.55 -0.97
CA ALA A 140 -21.35 10.79 0.46
C ALA A 140 -22.57 11.59 0.92
N ARG A 141 -23.51 10.95 1.62
CA ARG A 141 -24.61 11.65 2.28
C ARG A 141 -24.15 12.01 3.70
N MET A 142 -23.66 13.23 3.89
CA MET A 142 -23.48 13.78 5.23
C MET A 142 -24.85 14.11 5.81
N LYS A 143 -25.21 13.49 6.94
CA LYS A 143 -26.37 13.89 7.75
C LYS A 143 -26.00 15.15 8.57
N PRO A 144 -26.93 16.08 8.77
CA PRO A 144 -26.73 17.28 9.56
C PRO A 144 -26.51 16.97 11.04
#